data_AF-A0A6J2X5U8-F1
#
_entry.id   AF-A0A6J2X5U8-F1
#
_cell.length_a   1.000
_cell.length_b   1.000
_cell.length_c   1.000
_cell.angle_alpha   90.00
_cell.angle_beta   90.00
_cell.angle_gamma   90.00
#
_symmetry.space_group_name_H-M   'P 1'
#
loop_
_entity.id
_entity.type
_entity.pdbx_description
1 polymer ?
#
loop_
_entity_poly.entity_id
_entity_poly.type
_entity_poly.pdbx_seq_one_letter_code
_entity_poly.pdbx_strand_id
1 'polypeptide(L)'
;MTPFVNPQTPEQLAYNNLFKRERVIIERCFGQLKQRFPILQNIIRLSLASVPTIIIACFILHNVAKFLNDDALDDVDDDENNEKDGECGEAEANEDDINNFRLLGQNKRNRLAELIYSQIII
;
A
#
# COMPACT_ATOMS: atom_id res chain seq x y z
N MET A 1 -6.67 1.12 -3.14
CA MET A 1 -7.84 2.03 -3.24
C MET A 1 -7.40 3.30 -3.92
N THR A 2 -8.28 3.97 -4.67
CA THR A 2 -7.90 5.14 -5.49
C THR A 2 -8.33 6.44 -4.81
N PRO A 3 -7.52 7.51 -4.86
CA PRO A 3 -7.96 8.85 -4.46
C PRO A 3 -9.04 9.39 -5.41
N PHE A 4 -9.81 10.40 -4.97
CA PHE A 4 -10.63 11.20 -5.88
C PHE A 4 -9.71 12.10 -6.70
N VAL A 5 -9.81 12.04 -8.04
CA VAL A 5 -8.96 12.81 -8.95
C VAL A 5 -9.23 14.31 -8.85
N ASN A 6 -10.51 14.68 -8.72
CA ASN A 6 -10.94 16.07 -8.55
C ASN A 6 -11.91 16.14 -7.36
N PRO A 7 -11.41 16.20 -6.11
CA PRO A 7 -12.25 16.25 -4.92
C PRO A 7 -12.96 17.61 -4.85
N GLN A 8 -14.29 17.60 -4.88
CA GLN A 8 -15.13 18.80 -4.84
C GLN A 8 -15.86 18.98 -3.52
N THR A 9 -16.09 17.89 -2.79
CA THR A 9 -16.84 17.92 -1.54
C THR A 9 -15.91 17.80 -0.31
N PRO A 10 -16.31 18.31 0.86
CA PRO A 10 -15.53 18.16 2.09
C PRO A 10 -15.20 16.71 2.46
N GLU A 11 -16.12 15.77 2.19
CA GLU A 11 -15.94 14.33 2.42
C GLU A 11 -14.81 13.78 1.55
N GLN A 12 -14.79 14.15 0.27
CA GLN A 12 -13.77 13.72 -0.68
C GLN A 12 -12.39 14.29 -0.32
N LEU A 13 -12.34 15.55 0.12
CA LEU A 13 -11.12 16.20 0.60
C LEU A 13 -10.59 15.51 1.87
N ALA A 14 -11.46 15.26 2.86
CA ALA A 14 -11.10 14.55 4.09
C ALA A 14 -10.57 13.14 3.79
N TYR A 15 -11.25 12.41 2.90
CA TYR A 15 -10.79 11.10 2.43
C TYR A 15 -9.41 11.16 1.79
N ASN A 16 -9.19 12.06 0.82
CA ASN A 16 -7.89 12.17 0.13
C ASN A 16 -6.75 12.54 1.09
N ASN A 17 -6.99 13.46 2.02
CA ASN A 17 -6.01 13.87 3.02
C ASN A 17 -5.64 12.71 3.96
N LEU A 18 -6.64 12.00 4.49
CA LEU A 18 -6.40 10.82 5.32
C LEU A 18 -5.69 9.73 4.52
N PHE A 19 -6.18 9.41 3.33
CA PHE A 19 -5.62 8.38 2.47
C PHE A 19 -4.15 8.65 2.14
N LYS A 20 -3.79 9.91 1.83
CA LYS A 20 -2.40 10.32 1.62
C LYS A 20 -1.55 10.07 2.87
N ARG A 21 -2.03 10.49 4.04
CA ARG A 21 -1.31 10.30 5.31
C ARG A 21 -1.07 8.82 5.63
N GLU A 22 -2.10 7.99 5.52
CA GLU A 22 -1.99 6.56 5.79
C GLU A 22 -1.08 5.85 4.77
N ARG A 23 -1.13 6.29 3.50
CA ARG A 23 -0.26 5.76 2.44
C ARG A 23 1.22 6.00 2.75
N VAL A 24 1.58 7.19 3.23
CA VAL A 24 2.97 7.51 3.64
C VAL A 24 3.45 6.56 4.73
N ILE A 25 2.62 6.25 5.73
CA ILE A 25 2.98 5.32 6.81
C ILE A 25 3.25 3.92 6.24
N ILE A 26 2.35 3.42 5.40
CA ILE A 26 2.47 2.09 4.80
C ILE A 26 3.68 2.00 3.85
N GLU A 27 3.93 3.02 3.03
CA GLU A 27 5.09 3.08 2.15
C GLU A 27 6.40 3.08 2.94
N ARG A 28 6.48 3.86 4.03
CA ARG A 28 7.63 3.82 4.95
C ARG A 28 7.84 2.43 5.55
N CYS A 29 6.78 1.77 6.02
CA CYS A 29 6.87 0.41 6.53
C CYS A 29 7.42 -0.58 5.47
N PHE A 30 6.94 -0.50 4.23
CA PHE A 30 7.47 -1.33 3.15
C PHE A 30 8.91 -0.98 2.77
N GLY A 31 9.28 0.30 2.81
CA GLY A 31 10.66 0.77 2.61
C GLY A 31 11.60 0.14 3.62
N GLN A 32 11.30 0.27 4.92
CA GLN A 32 12.07 -0.33 6.00
C GLN A 32 12.17 -1.86 5.88
N LEU A 33 11.06 -2.53 5.53
CA LEU A 33 11.05 -3.98 5.32
C LEU A 33 12.00 -4.39 4.18
N LYS A 34 11.92 -3.70 3.03
CA LYS A 34 12.73 -3.96 1.85
C LYS A 34 14.22 -3.67 2.08
N GLN A 35 14.52 -2.60 2.82
CA GLN A 35 15.89 -2.25 3.22
C GLN A 35 16.50 -3.32 4.14
N ARG A 36 15.73 -3.80 5.12
CA ARG A 36 16.15 -4.87 6.04
C ARG A 36 16.32 -6.22 5.34
N PHE A 37 15.45 -6.53 4.38
CA PHE A 37 15.46 -7.80 3.65
C PHE A 37 15.64 -7.56 2.14
N PRO A 38 16.88 -7.39 1.65
CA PRO A 38 17.16 -7.13 0.23
C PRO A 38 16.64 -8.20 -0.75
N ILE A 39 16.32 -9.40 -0.25
CA ILE A 39 15.62 -10.44 -1.03
C ILE A 39 14.26 -9.97 -1.58
N LEU A 40 13.64 -8.97 -0.95
CA LEU A 40 12.37 -8.37 -1.38
C LEU A 40 12.54 -7.24 -2.42
N GLN A 41 13.78 -6.77 -2.64
CA GLN A 41 14.10 -5.75 -3.65
C GLN A 41 14.64 -6.36 -4.95
N ASN A 42 15.22 -7.56 -4.87
CA ASN A 42 15.97 -8.18 -5.97
C ASN A 42 15.24 -9.38 -6.56
N ILE A 43 15.71 -9.83 -7.72
CA ILE A 43 15.21 -11.06 -8.37
C ILE A 43 15.47 -12.26 -7.44
N ILE A 44 14.39 -12.94 -7.04
CA ILE A 44 14.46 -14.13 -6.20
C ILE A 44 14.82 -15.35 -7.06
N ARG A 45 16.00 -15.93 -6.81
CA ARG A 45 16.47 -17.17 -7.47
C ARG A 45 16.11 -18.44 -6.70
N LEU A 46 14.94 -18.45 -6.09
CA LEU A 46 14.40 -19.56 -5.31
C LEU A 46 13.17 -20.13 -6.01
N SER A 47 12.78 -21.35 -5.63
CA SER A 47 11.53 -21.93 -6.11
C SER A 47 10.35 -21.01 -5.80
N LEU A 48 9.47 -20.78 -6.79
CA LEU A 48 8.24 -20.00 -6.61
C LEU A 48 7.38 -20.53 -5.46
N ALA A 49 7.45 -21.85 -5.19
CA ALA A 49 6.75 -22.46 -4.06
C ALA A 49 7.22 -21.95 -2.69
N SER A 50 8.48 -21.51 -2.58
CA SER A 50 9.07 -21.03 -1.32
C SER A 50 8.89 -19.52 -1.11
N VAL A 51 8.61 -18.76 -2.17
CA VAL A 51 8.52 -17.29 -2.12
C VAL A 51 7.49 -16.79 -1.09
N PRO A 52 6.24 -17.32 -1.02
CA PRO A 52 5.26 -16.85 -0.04
C PRO A 52 5.75 -17.04 1.40
N THR A 53 6.36 -18.18 1.70
CA THR A 53 6.90 -18.49 3.03
C THR A 53 8.01 -17.52 3.43
N ILE A 54 8.89 -17.17 2.48
CA ILE A 54 9.98 -16.22 2.70
C ILE A 54 9.43 -14.83 2.97
N ILE A 55 8.46 -14.37 2.17
CA ILE A 55 7.81 -13.07 2.38
C ILE A 55 7.24 -13.00 3.79
N ILE A 56 6.46 -14.01 4.20
CA ILE A 56 5.86 -14.07 5.55
C ILE A 56 6.95 -14.06 6.63
N ALA A 57 8.02 -14.84 6.47
CA ALA A 57 9.13 -14.85 7.41
C ALA A 57 9.79 -13.47 7.56
N CYS A 58 9.98 -12.72 6.46
CA CYS A 58 10.49 -11.35 6.51
C CYS A 58 9.59 -10.43 7.34
N PHE A 59 8.27 -10.50 7.17
CA PHE A 59 7.33 -9.70 7.98
C PHE A 59 7.40 -10.06 9.47
N ILE A 60 7.42 -11.36 9.80
CA ILE A 60 7.50 -11.82 11.19
C ILE A 60 8.79 -11.32 11.83
N LEU A 61 9.93 -11.54 11.16
CA LEU A 61 11.24 -11.11 11.67
C LEU A 61 11.35 -9.59 11.78
N HIS A 62 10.77 -8.83 10.83
CA HIS A 62 10.69 -7.38 10.92
C HIS A 62 9.94 -6.93 12.19
N ASN A 63 8.77 -7.51 12.44
CA ASN A 63 7.95 -7.16 13.60
C ASN A 63 8.65 -7.53 14.92
N VAL A 64 9.36 -8.67 14.97
CA VAL A 64 10.16 -9.06 16.13
C VAL A 64 11.29 -8.06 16.37
N ALA A 65 12.01 -7.67 15.34
CA ALA A 65 13.10 -6.69 15.47
C ALA A 65 12.57 -5.30 15.91
N LYS A 66 11.42 -4.86 15.39
CA LYS A 66 10.73 -3.65 15.87
C LYS A 66 10.35 -3.75 17.36
N PHE A 67 9.81 -4.89 17.77
CA PHE A 67 9.49 -5.14 19.19
C PHE A 67 10.73 -5.09 20.11
N LEU A 68 11.89 -5.50 19.59
CA LEU A 68 13.15 -5.46 20.33
C LEU A 68 13.87 -4.10 20.24
N ASN A 69 13.29 -3.10 19.57
CA ASN A 69 13.92 -1.80 19.23
C ASN A 69 15.29 -1.98 18.53
N ASP A 70 15.42 -3.03 17.72
CA ASP A 70 16.57 -3.21 16.84
C ASP A 70 16.34 -2.35 15.59
N ASP A 71 16.47 -1.03 15.71
CA ASP A 71 16.08 -0.05 14.67
C ASP A 71 17.31 0.53 13.93
N ALA A 72 18.37 -0.26 13.78
CA ALA A 72 19.63 0.17 13.15
C ALA A 72 19.53 0.66 11.68
N LEU A 73 18.32 0.68 11.10
CA LEU A 73 18.04 1.06 9.70
C LEU A 73 17.06 2.23 9.57
N ASP A 74 16.54 2.79 10.67
CA ASP A 74 15.41 3.72 10.65
C ASP A 74 15.74 5.18 10.24
N ASP A 75 17.02 5.54 10.12
CA ASP A 75 17.45 6.95 9.98
C ASP A 75 17.58 7.45 8.53
N VAL A 76 17.02 6.75 7.53
CA VAL A 76 17.03 7.21 6.14
C VAL A 76 15.62 7.66 5.76
N ASP A 77 15.37 8.98 5.86
CA ASP A 77 14.22 9.63 5.21
C ASP A 77 14.40 9.48 3.68
N ASP A 78 14.02 8.32 3.14
CA ASP A 78 13.85 8.11 1.70
C ASP A 78 12.58 8.85 1.26
N ASP A 79 12.69 10.16 1.09
CA ASP A 79 11.71 11.02 0.41
C ASP A 79 11.82 10.89 -1.13
N GLU A 80 12.59 9.92 -1.63
CA GLU A 80 12.70 9.62 -3.05
C GLU A 80 11.70 8.54 -3.46
N ASN A 81 10.55 9.01 -3.93
CA ASN A 81 9.58 8.29 -4.75
C ASN A 81 10.26 7.48 -5.86
N ASN A 82 10.64 6.23 -5.59
CA ASN A 82 10.90 5.25 -6.64
C ASN A 82 9.60 4.47 -6.88
N GLU A 83 8.66 5.15 -7.54
CA GLU A 83 7.53 4.51 -8.24
C GLU A 83 8.10 3.65 -9.39
N LYS A 84 8.57 2.45 -9.07
CA LYS A 84 8.64 1.37 -10.05
C LYS A 84 7.45 0.46 -9.78
N ASP A 85 6.30 0.92 -10.25
CA ASP A 85 5.14 0.06 -10.40
C ASP A 85 5.55 -1.09 -11.31
N GLY A 86 5.54 -2.31 -10.78
CA GLY A 86 5.75 -3.50 -11.59
C GLY A 86 4.61 -3.60 -12.60
N GLU A 87 4.92 -3.71 -13.88
CA GLU A 87 3.93 -4.02 -14.91
C GLU A 87 3.16 -5.29 -14.52
N CYS A 88 1.88 -5.14 -14.18
CA CYS A 88 0.97 -6.27 -14.13
C CYS A 88 0.74 -6.73 -15.57
N GLY A 89 1.03 -8.00 -15.87
CA GLY A 89 0.76 -8.57 -17.19
C GLY A 89 -0.70 -8.36 -17.58
N GLU A 90 -0.92 -7.95 -18.84
CA GLU A 90 -2.24 -7.74 -19.40
C GLU A 90 -2.98 -9.08 -19.50
N ALA A 91 -3.94 -9.30 -18.61
CA ALA A 91 -4.95 -10.34 -18.81
C ALA A 91 -6.07 -9.75 -19.69
N GLU A 92 -6.45 -10.44 -20.76
CA GLU A 92 -7.61 -10.08 -21.59
C GLU A 92 -8.90 -10.26 -20.78
N ALA A 93 -9.29 -9.22 -20.05
CA ALA A 93 -10.56 -9.15 -19.33
C ALA A 93 -11.61 -8.44 -20.19
N ASN A 94 -12.86 -8.90 -20.15
CA ASN A 94 -13.98 -8.27 -20.86
C ASN A 94 -14.18 -6.83 -20.35
N GLU A 95 -14.51 -5.90 -21.25
CA GLU A 95 -14.75 -4.49 -20.96
C GLU A 95 -15.87 -4.31 -19.92
N ASP A 96 -16.90 -5.16 -19.95
CA ASP A 96 -17.98 -5.19 -18.96
C ASP A 96 -17.47 -5.56 -17.56
N ASP A 97 -16.56 -6.53 -17.46
CA ASP A 97 -15.97 -6.94 -16.18
C ASP A 97 -15.11 -5.82 -15.61
N ILE A 98 -14.29 -5.18 -16.45
CA ILE A 98 -13.45 -4.03 -16.07
C ILE A 98 -14.33 -2.89 -15.54
N ASN A 99 -15.42 -2.56 -16.23
CA ASN A 99 -16.35 -1.51 -15.81
C ASN A 99 -17.02 -1.85 -14.47
N ASN A 100 -17.44 -3.11 -14.29
CA ASN A 100 -18.01 -3.58 -13.02
C ASN A 100 -17.00 -3.49 -11.87
N PHE A 101 -15.75 -3.89 -12.06
CA PHE A 101 -14.70 -3.77 -11.05
C PHE A 101 -14.40 -2.31 -10.69
N ARG A 102 -14.34 -1.43 -11.68
CA ARG A 102 -14.14 0.02 -11.47
C ARG A 102 -15.28 0.60 -10.64
N LEU A 103 -16.53 0.28 -10.98
CA LEU A 103 -17.71 0.74 -10.27
C LEU A 103 -17.70 0.25 -8.81
N LEU A 104 -17.38 -1.03 -8.59
CA LEU A 104 -17.29 -1.60 -7.24
C LEU A 104 -16.21 -0.90 -6.40
N GLY A 105 -15.05 -0.61 -7.00
CA GLY A 105 -13.98 0.14 -6.36
C GLY A 105 -14.40 1.56 -5.98
N GLN A 106 -15.11 2.24 -6.87
CA GLN A 106 -15.66 3.58 -6.60
C GLN A 106 -16.69 3.56 -5.47
N ASN A 107 -17.59 2.59 -5.46
CA ASN A 107 -18.60 2.46 -4.39
C ASN A 107 -17.95 2.21 -3.02
N LYS A 108 -16.91 1.36 -2.96
CA LYS A 108 -16.13 1.15 -1.73
C LYS A 108 -15.48 2.44 -1.24
N ARG A 109 -14.87 3.20 -2.15
CA ARG A 109 -14.26 4.50 -1.84
C ARG A 109 -15.29 5.50 -1.32
N ASN A 110 -16.44 5.63 -1.99
CA ASN A 110 -17.49 6.57 -1.61
C ASN A 110 -18.00 6.26 -0.19
N ARG A 111 -18.28 4.98 0.10
CA ARG A 111 -18.66 4.54 1.44
C ARG A 111 -17.61 4.88 2.50
N LEU A 112 -16.32 4.70 2.19
CA LEU A 112 -15.25 5.04 3.12
C LEU A 112 -15.14 6.55 3.34
N ALA A 113 -15.30 7.37 2.31
CA ALA A 113 -15.31 8.82 2.43
C ALA A 113 -16.44 9.31 3.36
N GLU A 114 -17.65 8.74 3.21
CA GLU A 114 -18.78 9.02 4.10
C GLU A 114 -18.46 8.64 5.56
N LEU A 115 -17.93 7.43 5.77
CA LEU A 115 -17.59 6.95 7.12
C LEU A 115 -16.51 7.83 7.77
N ILE A 116 -15.42 8.11 7.07
CA ILE A 116 -14.32 8.96 7.55
C ILE A 116 -14.84 10.35 7.92
N TYR A 117 -15.66 10.95 7.05
CA TYR A 117 -16.18 12.28 7.31
C TYR A 117 -17.14 12.31 8.50
N SER A 118 -17.99 11.29 8.66
CA SER A 118 -18.90 11.17 9.81
C SER A 118 -18.18 11.03 11.15
N GLN A 119 -17.00 10.40 11.17
CA GLN A 119 -16.19 10.23 12.37
C GLN A 119 -15.38 11.49 12.74
N ILE A 120 -15.17 12.41 11.79
CA ILE A 120 -14.43 13.65 12.02
C ILE A 120 -15.33 14.78 12.56
N ILE A 121 -16.65 14.68 12.41
CA ILE A 121 -17.62 15.74 12.75
C ILE A 121 -18.29 15.59 14.14
N ILE A 122 -17.92 14.57 14.93
CA ILE A 122 -18.38 14.40 16.33
C ILE A 122 -17.23 14.73 17.28
#